data_AF-A0A484ZV83-F1
#
_entry.id   AF-A0A484ZV83-F1
#
_cell.length_a   1.000
_cell.length_b   1.000
_cell.length_c   1.000
_cell.angle_alpha   90.00
_cell.angle_beta   90.00
_cell.angle_gamma   90.00
#
_symmetry.space_group_name_H-M   'P 1'
#
loop_
_entity.id
_entity.type
_entity.pdbx_description
1 polymer ?
#
loop_
_entity_poly.entity_id
_entity_poly.type
_entity_poly.pdbx_seq_one_letter_code
_entity_poly.pdbx_strand_id
1 'polypeptide(L)'
;MRYAHIGTGNFNEKTARLYTDFSLLTADSRITNEVRRVFNFIENPYRPVSFEHLLVSPQNSRLMLNKLIDREISYAAGWIRRRYYAEINNLVDKELIDRLYAASGAGVRIRLIVRGMCSLVPNIPGVSENIQVISIVDRYFRTRPCLYL
;
A
#
# COMPACT_ATOMS: atom_id res chain seq x y z
N MET A 1 24.86 -17.23 -3.20
CA MET A 1 24.09 -15.98 -3.37
C MET A 1 22.65 -16.34 -3.72
N ARG A 2 21.68 -15.53 -3.30
CA ARG A 2 20.26 -15.71 -3.64
C ARG A 2 19.79 -14.47 -4.38
N TYR A 3 18.92 -14.67 -5.37
CA TYR A 3 18.27 -13.60 -6.10
C TYR A 3 16.77 -13.71 -5.87
N ALA A 4 16.11 -12.56 -5.70
CA ALA A 4 14.67 -12.49 -5.57
C ALA A 4 14.11 -11.52 -6.61
N HIS A 5 12.94 -11.88 -7.14
CA HIS A 5 12.10 -11.02 -7.96
C HIS A 5 10.81 -10.75 -7.20
N ILE A 6 10.41 -9.48 -7.11
CA ILE A 6 9.14 -9.05 -6.53
C ILE A 6 8.42 -8.20 -7.57
N GLY A 7 7.29 -8.71 -8.06
CA GLY A 7 6.43 -8.02 -9.02
C GLY A 7 5.15 -7.50 -8.38
N THR A 8 4.65 -6.33 -8.81
CA THR A 8 3.31 -5.85 -8.42
C THR A 8 2.19 -6.48 -9.26
N GLY A 9 2.53 -7.10 -10.39
CA GLY A 9 1.60 -7.79 -11.28
C GLY A 9 2.04 -9.22 -11.57
N ASN A 10 1.16 -9.94 -12.27
CA ASN A 10 1.37 -11.35 -12.59
C ASN A 10 2.35 -11.53 -13.77
N PHE A 11 3.06 -12.66 -13.78
CA PHE A 11 3.96 -13.10 -14.86
C PHE A 11 3.20 -13.58 -16.11
N ASN A 12 2.24 -12.79 -16.60
CA ASN A 12 1.52 -13.11 -17.82
C ASN A 12 1.99 -12.19 -18.95
N GLU A 13 2.68 -12.78 -19.93
CA GLU A 13 3.32 -12.09 -21.06
C GLU A 13 2.32 -11.31 -21.91
N LYS A 14 1.08 -11.79 -22.03
CA LYS A 14 0.01 -11.11 -22.77
C LYS A 14 -0.47 -9.83 -22.09
N THR A 15 -0.39 -9.77 -20.75
CA THR A 15 -0.79 -8.60 -19.96
C THR A 15 0.36 -7.63 -19.70
N ALA A 16 1.63 -8.08 -19.79
CA ALA A 16 2.79 -7.24 -19.52
C ALA A 16 2.92 -5.99 -20.41
N ARG A 17 2.31 -5.99 -21.62
CA ARG A 17 2.25 -4.81 -22.50
C ARG A 17 1.12 -3.83 -22.18
N LEU A 18 0.07 -4.30 -21.50
CA LEU A 18 -1.15 -3.53 -21.21
C LEU A 18 -1.20 -3.03 -19.77
N TYR A 19 -0.48 -3.69 -18.87
CA TYR A 19 -0.42 -3.39 -17.44
C TYR A 19 0.95 -2.79 -17.08
N THR A 20 0.93 -1.72 -16.30
CA THR A 20 2.16 -1.02 -15.89
C THR A 20 2.63 -1.57 -14.55
N ASP A 21 3.31 -2.71 -14.52
CA ASP A 21 3.76 -3.32 -13.27
C ASP A 21 5.21 -2.93 -12.91
N PHE A 22 5.54 -2.95 -11.62
CA PHE A 22 6.92 -2.86 -11.15
C PHE A 22 7.51 -4.26 -10.99
N SER A 23 8.80 -4.38 -11.28
CA SER A 23 9.60 -5.59 -11.03
C SER A 23 10.86 -5.17 -10.30
N LEU A 24 10.99 -5.59 -9.04
CA LEU A 24 12.20 -5.41 -8.24
C LEU A 24 13.05 -6.67 -8.33
N LEU A 25 14.24 -6.56 -8.92
CA LEU A 25 15.27 -7.60 -8.89
C LEU A 25 16.31 -7.21 -7.85
N THR A 26 16.53 -8.08 -6.86
CA THR A 26 17.47 -7.80 -5.77
C THR A 26 18.25 -9.04 -5.33
N ALA A 27 19.49 -8.82 -4.91
CA ALA A 27 20.34 -9.81 -4.25
C ALA A 27 20.54 -9.51 -2.75
N ASP A 28 19.80 -8.53 -2.21
CA ASP A 28 19.89 -8.15 -0.79
C ASP A 28 19.47 -9.32 0.10
N SER A 29 20.36 -9.72 1.01
CA SER A 29 20.11 -10.82 1.96
C SER A 29 18.87 -10.60 2.83
N ARG A 30 18.53 -9.35 3.15
CA ARG A 30 17.35 -8.99 3.97
C ARG A 30 16.06 -9.34 3.24
N ILE A 31 15.95 -8.94 1.98
CA ILE A 31 14.75 -9.19 1.17
C ILE A 31 14.71 -10.66 0.70
N THR A 32 15.83 -11.21 0.23
CA THR A 32 15.88 -12.58 -0.30
C THR A 32 15.57 -13.63 0.77
N ASN A 33 15.96 -13.41 2.03
CA ASN A 33 15.60 -14.31 3.14
C ASN A 33 14.11 -14.26 3.44
N GLU A 34 13.49 -13.07 3.43
CA GLU A 34 12.06 -12.96 3.66
C GLU A 34 11.23 -13.51 2.51
N VAL A 35 11.65 -13.33 1.26
CA VAL A 35 11.01 -13.97 0.09
C VAL A 35 10.99 -15.48 0.24
N ARG A 36 12.08 -16.10 0.73
CA ARG A 36 12.08 -17.53 1.06
C ARG A 36 11.07 -17.88 2.17
N ARG A 37 10.96 -17.04 3.21
CA ARG A 37 9.95 -17.25 4.26
C ARG A 37 8.52 -17.20 3.71
N VAL A 38 8.25 -16.37 2.69
CA VAL A 38 6.95 -16.36 2.00
C VAL A 38 6.67 -17.71 1.36
N PHE A 39 7.63 -18.28 0.61
CA PHE A 39 7.44 -19.61 0.02
C PHE A 39 7.25 -20.70 1.09
N ASN A 40 8.04 -20.68 2.15
CA ASN A 40 7.86 -21.62 3.28
C ASN A 40 6.48 -21.46 3.95
N PHE A 41 5.95 -20.23 4.03
CA PHE A 41 4.63 -19.96 4.58
C PHE A 41 3.51 -20.50 3.68
N ILE A 42 3.68 -20.44 2.36
CA ILE A 42 2.74 -21.05 1.40
C ILE A 42 2.77 -22.59 1.53
N GLU A 43 3.95 -23.19 1.66
CA GLU A 43 4.10 -24.64 1.84
C GLU A 43 3.58 -25.13 3.20
N ASN A 44 3.79 -24.36 4.27
CA ASN A 44 3.36 -24.71 5.61
C ASN A 44 2.79 -23.49 6.38
N PRO A 45 1.51 -23.17 6.16
CA PRO A 45 0.88 -21.97 6.72
C PRO A 45 0.66 -22.06 8.24
N TYR A 46 0.79 -23.24 8.83
CA TYR A 46 0.59 -23.46 10.27
C TYR A 46 1.76 -22.96 11.12
N ARG A 47 2.93 -22.70 10.52
CA ARG A 47 4.07 -22.14 11.26
C ARG A 47 3.91 -20.63 11.41
N PRO A 48 4.11 -20.08 12.62
CA PRO A 48 4.16 -18.63 12.79
C PRO A 48 5.36 -18.08 12.03
N VAL A 49 5.10 -17.19 11.07
CA VAL A 49 6.13 -16.49 10.29
C VAL A 49 6.00 -15.00 10.53
N SER A 50 7.14 -14.34 10.77
CA SER A 50 7.25 -12.89 10.85
C SER A 50 8.11 -12.34 9.71
N PHE A 51 7.70 -11.18 9.22
CA PHE A 51 8.37 -10.42 8.18
C PHE A 51 8.64 -9.01 8.73
N GLU A 52 9.86 -8.51 8.55
CA GLU A 52 10.29 -7.18 8.99
C GLU A 52 10.17 -6.16 7.85
N HIS A 53 10.47 -6.57 6.61
CA HIS A 53 10.52 -5.69 5.46
C HIS A 53 9.33 -5.89 4.50
N LEU A 54 8.93 -7.14 4.27
CA LEU A 54 7.84 -7.50 3.37
C LEU A 54 6.48 -7.36 4.03
N LEU A 55 5.57 -6.72 3.30
CA LEU A 55 4.14 -6.70 3.60
C LEU A 55 3.50 -7.92 2.92
N VAL A 56 3.12 -8.91 3.72
CA VAL A 56 2.57 -10.19 3.28
C VAL A 56 1.15 -10.32 3.82
N SER A 57 0.18 -10.33 2.91
CA SER A 57 -1.22 -10.62 3.24
C SER A 57 -1.46 -12.11 3.41
N PRO A 58 -2.36 -12.54 4.30
CA PRO A 58 -3.14 -11.74 5.27
C PRO A 58 -2.39 -11.46 6.59
N GLN A 59 -1.13 -11.89 6.71
CA GLN A 59 -0.41 -11.99 7.99
C GLN A 59 -0.13 -10.63 8.66
N ASN A 60 0.45 -9.66 7.93
CA ASN A 60 0.94 -8.41 8.54
C ASN A 60 0.48 -7.14 7.80
N SER A 61 -0.13 -7.26 6.62
CA SER A 61 -0.43 -6.12 5.76
C SER A 61 -1.31 -5.06 6.44
N ARG A 62 -2.39 -5.48 7.09
CA ARG A 62 -3.30 -4.57 7.80
C ARG A 62 -2.62 -3.85 8.96
N LEU A 63 -1.92 -4.60 9.82
CA LEU A 63 -1.23 -4.06 10.99
C LEU A 63 -0.17 -3.04 10.56
N MET A 64 0.61 -3.37 9.54
CA MET A 64 1.67 -2.50 9.07
C MET A 64 1.13 -1.27 8.35
N LEU A 65 0.09 -1.38 7.52
CA LEU A 65 -0.56 -0.22 6.89
C LEU A 65 -1.10 0.74 7.95
N ASN A 66 -1.80 0.22 8.97
CA ASN A 66 -2.27 1.03 10.09
C ASN A 66 -1.11 1.72 10.82
N LYS A 67 -0.01 1.00 11.09
CA LYS A 67 1.19 1.58 11.71
C LYS A 67 1.82 2.69 10.87
N LEU A 68 1.84 2.55 9.54
CA LEU A 68 2.38 3.57 8.64
C LEU A 68 1.52 4.83 8.68
N ILE A 69 0.19 4.69 8.68
CA ILE A 69 -0.74 5.81 8.83
C ILE A 69 -0.57 6.46 10.20
N ASP A 70 -0.58 5.67 11.28
CA ASP A 70 -0.42 6.17 12.66
C ASP A 70 0.91 6.91 12.85
N ARG A 71 1.96 6.45 12.18
CA ARG A 71 3.25 7.14 12.17
C ARG A 71 3.14 8.53 11.55
N GLU A 72 2.47 8.68 10.41
CA GLU A 72 2.24 10.00 9.81
C GLU A 72 1.34 10.90 10.68
N ILE A 73 0.33 10.33 11.35
CA ILE A 73 -0.48 11.05 12.35
C ILE A 73 0.39 11.60 13.47
N SER A 74 1.28 10.77 14.03
CA SER A 74 2.16 11.18 15.13
C SER A 74 3.10 12.33 14.73
N TYR A 75 3.54 12.36 13.47
CA TYR A 75 4.39 13.43 12.96
C TYR A 75 3.62 14.68 12.56
N ALA A 76 2.34 14.57 12.23
CA ALA A 76 1.48 15.71 11.89
C ALA A 76 1.25 16.65 13.09
N ALA A 77 1.35 16.14 14.32
CA ALA A 77 1.39 16.95 15.53
C ALA A 77 2.67 17.83 15.64
N GLY A 78 3.70 17.55 14.85
CA GLY A 78 4.90 18.35 14.75
C GLY A 78 4.78 19.50 13.73
N TRP A 79 5.84 20.30 13.61
CA TRP A 79 5.89 21.44 12.68
C TRP A 79 6.05 21.07 11.20
N ILE A 80 6.07 19.78 10.86
CA ILE A 80 6.37 19.31 9.51
C ILE A 80 5.06 18.98 8.79
N ARG A 81 4.82 19.67 7.67
CA ARG A 81 3.69 19.37 6.79
C ARG A 81 3.88 18.00 6.13
N ARG A 82 3.12 17.00 6.59
CA ARG A 82 3.11 15.65 6.00
C ARG A 82 2.15 15.54 4.84
N ARG A 83 2.58 14.77 3.84
CA ARG A 83 1.78 14.45 2.66
C ARG A 83 1.83 12.95 2.44
N TYR A 84 0.67 12.32 2.44
CA TYR A 84 0.51 10.92 2.15
C TYR A 84 0.00 10.77 0.72
N TYR A 85 0.68 9.98 -0.10
CA TYR A 85 0.23 9.66 -1.45
C TYR A 85 0.02 8.17 -1.59
N ALA A 86 -1.17 7.76 -2.00
CA ALA A 86 -1.43 6.36 -2.32
C ALA A 86 -2.09 6.24 -3.69
N GLU A 87 -1.61 5.28 -4.46
CA GLU A 87 -2.25 4.82 -5.68
C GLU A 87 -2.72 3.40 -5.42
N ILE A 88 -4.01 3.13 -5.63
CA ILE A 88 -4.63 1.82 -5.37
C ILE A 88 -5.77 1.58 -6.35
N ASN A 89 -6.07 0.30 -6.60
CA ASN A 89 -7.17 -0.06 -7.49
C ASN A 89 -8.53 0.16 -6.81
N ASN A 90 -8.71 -0.35 -5.59
CA ASN A 90 -9.96 -0.27 -4.84
C ASN A 90 -9.67 0.11 -3.39
N LEU A 91 -10.54 0.96 -2.81
CA LEU A 91 -10.52 1.34 -1.40
C LEU A 91 -11.91 1.11 -0.79
N VAL A 92 -12.08 -0.03 -0.12
CA VAL A 92 -13.37 -0.47 0.44
C VAL A 92 -13.24 -0.90 1.92
N ASP A 93 -12.01 -1.07 2.42
CA ASP A 93 -11.79 -1.49 3.82
C ASP A 93 -12.19 -0.39 4.80
N LYS A 94 -13.19 -0.66 5.63
CA LYS A 94 -13.74 0.32 6.57
C LYS A 94 -12.71 0.79 7.59
N GLU A 95 -11.91 -0.11 8.16
CA GLU A 95 -10.93 0.25 9.19
C GLU A 95 -9.82 1.13 8.62
N LEU A 96 -9.36 0.82 7.42
CA LEU A 96 -8.38 1.66 6.71
C LEU A 96 -8.96 3.04 6.38
N ILE A 97 -10.23 3.10 5.95
CA ILE A 97 -10.94 4.37 5.69
C ILE A 97 -11.06 5.20 6.97
N ASP A 98 -11.46 4.58 8.09
CA ASP A 98 -11.59 5.25 9.39
C ASP A 98 -10.22 5.80 9.85
N ARG A 99 -9.13 5.07 9.61
CA ARG A 99 -7.76 5.54 9.87
C ARG A 99 -7.34 6.71 8.98
N LEU A 100 -7.73 6.70 7.70
CA LEU A 100 -7.47 7.82 6.80
C LEU A 100 -8.24 9.08 7.23
N TYR A 101 -9.47 8.94 7.74
CA TYR A 101 -10.20 10.06 8.33
C TYR A 101 -9.53 10.58 9.61
N ALA A 102 -9.06 9.70 10.49
CA ALA A 102 -8.30 10.10 11.67
C ALA A 102 -7.02 10.88 11.28
N ALA A 103 -6.32 10.44 10.22
CA ALA A 103 -5.15 11.14 9.71
C ALA A 103 -5.46 12.51 9.11
N SER A 104 -6.56 12.63 8.37
CA SER A 104 -7.06 13.91 7.88
C SER A 104 -7.38 14.88 9.03
N GLY A 105 -8.05 14.39 10.08
CA GLY A 105 -8.36 15.17 11.29
C GLY A 105 -7.11 15.63 12.06
N ALA A 106 -6.02 14.88 12.00
CA ALA A 106 -4.73 15.26 12.56
C ALA A 106 -3.94 16.26 11.70
N GLY A 107 -4.45 16.65 10.52
CA GLY A 107 -3.81 17.61 9.62
C GLY A 107 -2.90 17.00 8.55
N VAL A 108 -2.88 15.67 8.38
CA VAL A 108 -2.15 15.01 7.30
C VAL A 108 -2.85 15.29 5.97
N ARG A 109 -2.11 15.80 4.97
CA ARG A 109 -2.65 15.97 3.61
C ARG A 109 -2.57 14.65 2.87
N ILE A 110 -3.72 14.09 2.50
CA ILE A 110 -3.82 12.77 1.89
C ILE A 110 -4.25 12.94 0.43
N ARG A 111 -3.48 12.36 -0.49
CA ARG A 111 -3.81 12.30 -1.92
C ARG A 111 -3.92 10.84 -2.36
N LEU A 112 -5.11 10.47 -2.81
CA LEU A 112 -5.42 9.11 -3.26
C LEU A 112 -5.73 9.13 -4.75
N ILE A 113 -5.10 8.20 -5.46
CA ILE A 113 -5.44 7.87 -6.85
C ILE A 113 -6.14 6.53 -6.80
N VAL A 114 -7.46 6.52 -6.95
CA VAL A 114 -8.30 5.31 -6.89
C VAL A 114 -9.02 5.12 -8.21
N ARG A 115 -8.77 4.00 -8.88
CA ARG A 115 -9.32 3.76 -10.22
C ARG A 115 -10.70 3.10 -10.21
N GLY A 116 -10.91 2.14 -9.33
CA GLY A 116 -12.12 1.33 -9.23
C GLY A 116 -13.05 1.82 -8.13
N MET A 117 -13.43 0.91 -7.24
CA MET A 117 -14.36 1.21 -6.16
C MET A 117 -13.69 2.02 -5.04
N CYS A 118 -14.33 3.11 -4.63
CA CYS A 118 -13.91 3.94 -3.50
C CYS A 118 -15.09 4.19 -2.58
N SER A 119 -15.04 3.66 -1.36
CA SER A 119 -16.04 3.90 -0.31
C SER A 119 -15.69 5.11 0.58
N LEU A 120 -14.50 5.68 0.40
CA LEU A 120 -14.08 6.91 1.09
C LEU A 120 -14.73 8.13 0.44
N VAL A 121 -15.27 9.03 1.26
CA VAL A 121 -15.91 10.28 0.82
C VAL A 121 -14.99 11.47 1.18
N PRO A 122 -14.37 12.12 0.18
CA PRO A 122 -13.52 13.30 0.41
C PRO A 122 -14.35 14.57 0.67
N ASN A 123 -13.70 15.62 1.18
CA ASN A 123 -14.25 16.97 1.38
C ASN A 123 -15.41 17.09 2.39
N ILE A 124 -15.50 16.20 3.38
CA ILE A 124 -16.44 16.34 4.49
C ILE A 124 -15.82 17.29 5.53
N PRO A 125 -16.51 18.39 5.89
CA PRO A 125 -16.00 19.33 6.88
C PRO A 125 -15.67 18.66 8.21
N GLY A 126 -14.49 18.97 8.77
CA GLY A 126 -14.00 18.38 10.02
C GLY A 126 -13.63 16.88 9.99
N VAL A 127 -13.79 16.19 8.85
CA VAL A 127 -13.51 14.75 8.71
C VAL A 127 -12.52 14.47 7.58
N SER A 128 -12.77 14.97 6.37
CA SER A 128 -11.98 14.64 5.16
C SER A 128 -11.59 15.84 4.29
N GLU A 129 -11.52 17.04 4.87
CA GLU A 129 -11.07 18.27 4.18
C GLU A 129 -9.63 18.17 3.64
N ASN A 130 -8.78 17.39 4.32
CA ASN A 130 -7.38 17.20 3.91
C ASN A 130 -7.20 16.04 2.93
N ILE A 131 -8.28 15.36 2.51
CA ILE A 131 -8.24 14.21 1.62
C ILE A 131 -8.68 14.60 0.21
N GLN A 132 -7.80 14.41 -0.76
CA GLN A 132 -8.09 14.55 -2.17
C GLN A 132 -8.08 13.17 -2.82
N VAL A 133 -9.18 12.80 -3.46
CA VAL A 133 -9.29 11.55 -4.22
C VAL A 133 -9.50 11.89 -5.69
N ILE A 134 -8.68 11.31 -6.56
CA ILE A 134 -8.85 11.39 -8.01
C ILE A 134 -8.90 9.99 -8.61
N SER A 135 -9.64 9.83 -9.71
CA SER A 135 -9.60 8.60 -10.53
C SER A 135 -8.99 8.94 -11.88
N ILE A 136 -7.99 8.16 -12.30
CA ILE A 136 -7.34 8.28 -13.60
C ILE A 136 -7.75 7.06 -14.43
N VAL A 137 -8.50 7.30 -15.50
CA VAL A 137 -8.88 6.29 -16.48
C VAL A 137 -8.15 6.60 -17.77
N ASP A 138 -7.18 5.77 -18.11
CA ASP A 138 -6.37 5.88 -19.33
C ASP A 138 -6.37 4.54 -20.09
N ARG A 139 -5.87 4.54 -21.33
CA ARG A 139 -5.80 3.36 -22.21
C ARG A 139 -5.00 2.21 -21.58
N TYR A 140 -4.02 2.53 -20.74
CA TYR A 140 -3.24 1.54 -19.99
C TYR A 140 -3.91 1.21 -18.66
N PHE A 141 -3.94 -0.08 -18.34
CA PHE A 141 -4.50 -0.53 -17.08
C PHE A 141 -3.44 -0.32 -15.98
N ARG A 142 -3.56 0.75 -15.20
CA ARG A 142 -2.66 1.01 -14.06
C ARG A 142 -3.05 0.08 -12.92
N THR A 143 -2.29 -0.99 -12.72
CA THR A 143 -2.46 -1.97 -11.63
C THR A 143 -1.64 -1.65 -10.40
N ARG A 144 -1.00 -0.48 -10.32
CA ARG A 144 0.08 -0.17 -9.38
C ARG A 144 -0.43 0.24 -7.99
N PRO A 145 -0.40 -0.63 -6.96
CA PRO A 145 -0.42 -0.15 -5.59
C PRO A 145 0.92 0.52 -5.29
N CYS A 146 0.93 1.82 -5.01
CA CYS A 146 2.13 2.54 -4.57
C CYS A 146 1.80 3.43 -3.40
N LEU A 147 2.62 3.36 -2.36
CA LEU A 147 2.48 4.13 -1.13
C LEU A 147 3.72 5.00 -0.98
N TYR A 148 3.55 6.32 -1.01
CA TYR A 148 4.61 7.28 -0.72
C TYR A 148 4.25 8.02 0.57
N LEU A 149 5.14 7.88 1.56
CA LEU A 149 5.09 8.52 2.87
C LEU A 149 6.12 9.65 2.93
#